data_AF-B6RAY2-F1
#
_entry.id   AF-B6RAY2-F1
#
_cell.length_a   1.000
_cell.length_b   1.000
_cell.length_c   1.000
_cell.angle_alpha   90.00
_cell.angle_beta   90.00
_cell.angle_gamma   90.00
#
_symmetry.space_group_name_H-M   'P 1'
#
loop_
_entity.id
_entity.type
_entity.pdbx_description
1 polymer ?
#
loop_
_entity_poly.entity_id
_entity_poly.type
_entity_poly.pdbx_seq_one_letter_code
_entity_poly.pdbx_strand_id
1 'polypeptide(L)'
;EGACLLEDVKEYLQHHTLLYLQKTLLSKLLKVEFVDCTDTEEMCAILKRRLCSKKVLVVLDDVNHSNQLDKLVGAEDWFGSGSRIVITTRDMKLLKNHDV
;
A
#
# COMPACT_ATOMS: atom_id res chain seq x y z
N GLU A 1 12.12 7.54 -8.77
CA GLU A 1 11.11 8.03 -7.81
C GLU A 1 9.73 7.71 -8.37
N GLY A 2 8.77 7.38 -7.52
CA GLY A 2 7.39 7.03 -7.92
C GLY A 2 6.38 7.60 -6.94
N ALA A 3 5.16 7.86 -7.39
CA ALA A 3 4.09 8.37 -6.55
C ALA A 3 2.79 7.61 -6.81
N CYS A 4 2.03 7.34 -5.75
CA CYS A 4 0.75 6.65 -5.83
C CYS A 4 -0.25 7.28 -4.86
N LEU A 5 -1.44 7.57 -5.37
CA LEU A 5 -2.62 7.86 -4.57
C LEU A 5 -3.62 6.72 -4.80
N LEU A 6 -4.09 6.15 -3.68
CA LEU A 6 -5.21 5.23 -3.63
C LEU A 6 -6.33 5.92 -2.85
N GLU A 7 -7.34 6.38 -3.59
CA GLU A 7 -8.50 7.11 -3.06
C GLU A 7 -9.52 6.12 -2.50
N ASP A 8 -10.14 6.49 -1.37
CA ASP A 8 -11.22 5.73 -0.70
C ASP A 8 -10.96 4.21 -0.65
N VAL A 9 -9.87 3.82 0.03
CA VAL A 9 -9.43 2.42 0.14
C VAL A 9 -10.53 1.54 0.72
N LYS A 10 -11.30 2.06 1.67
CA LYS A 10 -12.46 1.37 2.23
C LYS A 10 -13.51 1.06 1.17
N GLU A 11 -13.96 2.05 0.39
CA GLU A 11 -14.95 1.83 -0.67
C GLU A 11 -14.38 0.91 -1.74
N TYR A 12 -13.12 1.10 -2.12
CA TYR A 12 -12.47 0.29 -3.15
C TYR A 12 -12.50 -1.20 -2.83
N LEU A 13 -12.21 -1.57 -1.58
CA LEU A 13 -12.19 -2.96 -1.11
C LEU A 13 -13.58 -3.59 -0.94
N GLN A 14 -14.67 -2.82 -1.06
CA GLN A 14 -16.01 -3.40 -1.17
C GLN A 14 -16.27 -3.99 -2.56
N HIS A 15 -15.61 -3.45 -3.59
CA HIS A 15 -15.83 -3.85 -4.99
C HIS A 15 -14.66 -4.65 -5.58
N HIS A 16 -13.49 -4.59 -4.95
CA HIS A 16 -12.26 -5.22 -5.44
C HIS A 16 -11.52 -5.97 -4.34
N THR A 17 -10.61 -6.85 -4.76
CA THR A 17 -9.75 -7.58 -3.82
C THR A 17 -8.56 -6.74 -3.39
N LEU A 18 -8.03 -7.04 -2.21
CA LEU A 18 -6.78 -6.45 -1.71
C LEU A 18 -5.59 -6.71 -2.66
N LEU A 19 -5.55 -7.91 -3.26
CA LEU A 19 -4.57 -8.25 -4.28
C LEU A 19 -4.61 -7.30 -5.48
N TYR A 20 -5.81 -6.92 -5.93
CA TYR A 20 -5.95 -5.94 -7.00
C TYR A 20 -5.32 -4.61 -6.59
N LEU A 21 -5.62 -4.13 -5.37
CA LEU A 21 -5.09 -2.87 -4.85
C LEU A 21 -3.55 -2.90 -4.73
N GLN A 22 -2.97 -4.02 -4.29
CA GLN A 22 -1.52 -4.22 -4.26
C GLN A 22 -0.89 -4.17 -5.67
N LYS A 23 -1.54 -4.79 -6.66
CA LYS A 23 -1.10 -4.73 -8.07
C LYS A 23 -1.19 -3.32 -8.62
N THR A 24 -2.28 -2.60 -8.32
CA THR A 24 -2.44 -1.19 -8.69
C THR A 24 -1.36 -0.32 -8.07
N LEU A 25 -1.06 -0.51 -6.79
CA LEU A 25 0.01 0.22 -6.09
C LEU A 25 1.37 0.01 -6.78
N LEU A 26 1.75 -1.25 -7.01
CA LEU A 26 3.02 -1.56 -7.67
C LEU A 26 3.07 -0.99 -9.10
N SER A 27 1.97 -1.13 -9.84
CA SER A 27 1.85 -0.61 -11.21
C SER A 27 2.01 0.90 -11.25
N LYS A 28 1.32 1.66 -10.38
CA LYS A 28 1.46 3.12 -10.30
C LYS A 28 2.88 3.56 -9.90
N LEU A 29 3.50 2.87 -8.95
CA LEU A 29 4.83 3.23 -8.45
C LEU A 29 5.96 2.90 -9.43
N LEU A 30 5.87 1.78 -10.15
CA LEU A 30 6.93 1.30 -11.03
C LEU A 30 6.62 1.41 -12.53
N LYS A 31 5.41 1.84 -12.90
CA LYS A 31 4.91 1.89 -14.28
C LYS A 31 5.00 0.54 -15.00
N VAL A 32 4.64 -0.52 -14.29
CA VAL A 32 4.61 -1.90 -14.82
C VAL A 32 3.17 -2.33 -15.04
N GLU A 33 2.87 -2.95 -16.17
CA GLU A 33 1.49 -3.26 -16.59
C GLU A 33 0.96 -4.59 -16.04
N PHE A 34 1.83 -5.58 -15.78
CA PHE A 34 1.38 -6.92 -15.41
C PHE A 34 2.28 -7.58 -14.37
N VAL A 35 1.63 -8.21 -13.40
CA VAL A 35 2.24 -9.03 -12.35
C VAL A 35 1.40 -10.29 -12.25
N ASP A 36 1.98 -11.42 -12.66
CA ASP A 36 1.36 -12.72 -12.50
C ASP A 36 1.53 -13.16 -11.04
N CYS A 37 0.43 -13.09 -10.29
CA CYS A 37 0.36 -13.44 -8.88
C CYS A 37 -1.11 -13.51 -8.48
N THR A 38 -1.49 -14.55 -7.75
CA THR A 38 -2.88 -14.79 -7.32
C THR A 38 -3.03 -14.77 -5.80
N ASP A 39 -1.94 -14.56 -5.07
CA ASP A 39 -1.90 -14.59 -3.62
C ASP A 39 -1.44 -13.25 -3.02
N THR A 40 -2.07 -12.86 -1.92
CA THR A 40 -1.81 -11.56 -1.27
C THR A 40 -0.47 -11.55 -0.53
N GLU A 41 -0.03 -12.67 0.05
CA GLU A 41 1.24 -12.75 0.79
C GLU A 41 2.42 -12.77 -0.18
N GLU A 42 2.31 -13.54 -1.26
CA GLU A 42 3.29 -13.52 -2.34
C GLU A 42 3.43 -12.09 -2.90
N MET A 43 2.30 -11.40 -3.10
CA MET A 43 2.32 -10.02 -3.58
C MET A 43 2.96 -9.05 -2.58
N CYS A 44 2.83 -9.27 -1.26
CA CYS A 44 3.56 -8.51 -0.24
C CYS A 44 5.08 -8.66 -0.42
N ALA A 45 5.56 -9.89 -0.63
CA ALA A 45 6.97 -10.16 -0.87
C ALA A 45 7.47 -9.49 -2.16
N ILE A 46 6.65 -9.48 -3.21
CA ILE A 46 6.95 -8.78 -4.47
C ILE A 46 7.05 -7.28 -4.25
N LEU A 47 6.06 -6.66 -3.58
CA LEU A 47 6.07 -5.23 -3.24
C LEU A 47 7.35 -4.87 -2.50
N LYS A 48 7.64 -5.56 -1.39
CA LYS A 48 8.85 -5.34 -0.58
C LYS A 48 10.12 -5.45 -1.45
N ARG A 49 10.30 -6.56 -2.17
CA ARG A 49 11.50 -6.80 -2.99
C ARG A 49 11.70 -5.73 -4.06
N ARG A 50 10.62 -5.22 -4.65
CA ARG A 50 10.68 -4.26 -5.76
C ARG A 50 10.80 -2.81 -5.27
N LEU A 51 10.29 -2.50 -4.09
CA LEU A 51 10.19 -1.15 -3.56
C LEU A 51 11.24 -0.81 -2.48
N CYS A 52 11.90 -1.79 -1.86
CA CYS A 52 12.84 -1.59 -0.74
C CYS A 52 14.04 -0.66 -1.04
N SER A 53 14.35 -0.42 -2.32
CA SER A 53 15.41 0.50 -2.75
C SER A 53 14.87 1.73 -3.49
N LYS A 54 13.55 1.90 -3.53
CA LYS A 54 12.87 2.96 -4.28
C LYS A 54 12.34 4.01 -3.32
N LYS A 55 12.75 5.25 -3.55
CA LYS A 55 12.11 6.42 -2.94
C LYS A 55 10.73 6.64 -3.57
N VAL A 56 9.69 6.56 -2.74
CA VAL A 56 8.28 6.69 -3.16
C VAL A 56 7.49 7.67 -2.31
N LEU A 57 6.41 8.20 -2.88
CA LEU A 57 5.34 8.89 -2.16
C LEU A 57 4.05 8.08 -2.30
N VAL A 58 3.54 7.53 -1.20
CA VAL A 58 2.29 6.76 -1.19
C VAL A 58 1.27 7.50 -0.33
N VAL A 59 0.08 7.71 -0.87
CA VAL A 59 -1.06 8.27 -0.14
C VAL A 59 -2.19 7.25 -0.17
N LEU A 60 -2.61 6.79 1.01
CA LEU A 60 -3.75 5.90 1.20
C LEU A 60 -4.89 6.69 1.85
N ASP A 61 -5.98 6.88 1.14
CA ASP A 61 -7.12 7.66 1.62
C ASP A 61 -8.24 6.78 2.20
N ASP A 62 -8.82 7.20 3.32
CA ASP A 62 -9.92 6.55 4.06
C ASP A 62 -9.70 5.05 4.37
N VAL A 63 -8.54 4.72 4.94
CA VAL A 63 -8.26 3.35 5.40
C VAL A 63 -9.04 3.04 6.67
N ASN A 64 -9.66 1.86 6.77
CA ASN A 64 -10.51 1.50 7.91
C ASN A 64 -10.18 0.16 8.61
N HIS A 65 -9.14 -0.56 8.17
CA HIS A 65 -8.63 -1.73 8.89
C HIS A 65 -7.09 -1.78 8.89
N SER A 66 -6.47 -2.16 10.01
CA SER A 66 -5.00 -2.26 10.13
C SER A 66 -4.41 -3.30 9.17
N ASN A 67 -5.09 -4.42 8.96
CA ASN A 67 -4.66 -5.44 8.00
C ASN A 67 -4.54 -4.90 6.56
N GLN A 68 -5.28 -3.84 6.19
CA GLN A 68 -5.10 -3.19 4.89
C GLN A 68 -3.75 -2.45 4.83
N LEU A 69 -3.36 -1.77 5.90
CA LEU A 69 -2.06 -1.10 6.01
C LEU A 69 -0.91 -2.10 5.93
N ASP A 70 -0.98 -3.17 6.74
CA ASP A 70 0.05 -4.20 6.80
C ASP A 70 0.31 -4.85 5.43
N LYS A 71 -0.73 -4.96 4.59
CA LYS A 71 -0.63 -5.58 3.26
C LYS A 71 -0.31 -4.61 2.13
N LEU A 72 -0.56 -3.31 2.30
CA LEU A 72 -0.29 -2.30 1.27
C LEU A 72 1.06 -1.61 1.45
N VAL A 73 1.40 -1.25 2.68
CA VAL A 73 2.60 -0.47 3.00
C VAL A 73 3.54 -1.18 3.97
N GLY A 74 3.12 -2.29 4.58
CA GLY A 74 3.99 -3.18 5.35
C GLY A 74 4.81 -2.46 6.42
N ALA A 75 6.04 -2.90 6.63
CA ALA A 75 6.99 -2.29 7.56
C ALA A 75 7.88 -1.26 6.85
N GLU A 76 8.64 -0.48 7.63
CA GLU A 76 9.51 0.59 7.11
C GLU A 76 10.52 0.10 6.04
N ASP A 77 10.93 -1.16 6.10
CA ASP A 77 11.89 -1.76 5.17
C ASP A 77 11.31 -2.14 3.79
N TRP A 78 10.03 -1.87 3.56
CA TRP A 78 9.40 -2.05 2.25
C TRP A 78 9.79 -0.97 1.25
N PHE A 79 10.31 0.16 1.71
CA PHE A 79 10.59 1.32 0.85
C PHE A 79 12.02 1.82 1.01
N GLY A 80 12.55 2.42 -0.05
CA GLY A 80 13.87 3.04 -0.02
C GLY A 80 13.90 4.30 0.85
N SER A 81 15.10 4.65 1.32
CA SER A 81 15.32 5.88 2.11
C SER A 81 14.76 7.13 1.44
N GLY A 82 14.18 8.02 2.25
CA GLY A 82 13.53 9.25 1.80
C GLY A 82 12.10 9.08 1.28
N SER A 83 11.54 7.87 1.36
CA SER A 83 10.12 7.62 1.05
C SER A 83 9.21 8.27 2.08
N ARG A 84 7.97 8.56 1.66
CA ARG A 84 6.93 9.11 2.51
C ARG A 84 5.63 8.35 2.27
N ILE A 85 5.03 7.87 3.35
CA ILE A 85 3.72 7.21 3.33
C ILE A 85 2.77 8.10 4.13
N VAL A 86 1.67 8.50 3.52
CA VAL A 86 0.61 9.30 4.14
C VAL A 86 -0.64 8.44 4.17
N ILE A 87 -1.23 8.31 5.35
CA ILE A 87 -2.46 7.55 5.56
C ILE A 87 -3.49 8.52 6.11
N THR A 88 -4.66 8.59 5.47
CA THR A 88 -5.82 9.24 6.05
C THR A 88 -6.80 8.17 6.50
N THR A 89 -7.44 8.42 7.63
CA THR A 89 -8.46 7.54 8.18
C THR A 89 -9.45 8.36 8.98
N ARG A 90 -10.72 7.94 8.95
CA ARG A 90 -11.76 8.46 9.85
C ARG A 90 -11.86 7.63 11.13
N ASP A 91 -11.17 6.48 11.19
CA ASP A 91 -11.17 5.60 12.36
C ASP A 91 -10.06 5.99 13.35
N MET A 92 -10.44 6.70 14.40
CA MET A 92 -9.53 7.08 15.49
C MET A 92 -8.89 5.88 16.20
N LYS A 93 -9.48 4.69 16.14
CA LYS A 93 -8.89 3.49 16.74
C LYS A 93 -7.67 3.02 15.96
N LEU A 94 -7.67 3.18 14.63
CA LEU A 94 -6.50 2.86 13.81
C LEU A 94 -5.32 3.75 14.15
N LEU A 95 -5.55 5.06 14.36
CA LEU A 95 -4.50 5.99 14.75
C LEU A 95 -3.86 5.59 16.09
N LYS A 96 -4.69 5.24 17.08
CA LYS A 96 -4.22 4.82 18.41
C LYS A 96 -3.39 3.54 18.39
N ASN A 97 -3.65 2.64 17.45
CA ASN A 97 -2.92 1.37 17.34
C ASN A 97 -1.56 1.51 16.65
N HIS A 98 -1.29 2.63 15.99
CA HIS A 98 -0.06 2.85 15.23
C HIS A 98 0.87 3.90 15.86
N ASP A 99 0.64 4.27 17.13
CA ASP A 99 1.48 5.20 17.93
C ASP A 99 1.86 6.49 17.14
N VAL A 100 0.88 7.03 16.40
CA VAL A 100 1.00 8.22 15.56
C VAL A 100 0.59 9.48 16.30
#